data_AF-A0A258RK53-F1
#
_entry.id   AF-A0A258RK53-F1
#
_cell.length_a   1.000
_cell.length_b   1.000
_cell.length_c   1.000
_cell.angle_alpha   90.00
_cell.angle_beta   90.00
_cell.angle_gamma   90.00
#
_symmetry.space_group_name_H-M   'P 1'
#
loop_
_entity.id
_entity.type
_entity.pdbx_description
1 polymer ?
#
loop_
_entity_poly.entity_id
_entity_poly.type
_entity_poly.pdbx_seq_one_letter_code
_entity_poly.pdbx_strand_id
1 'polypeptide(L)'
;MKDKWLLGAALIAGASYLPADWLLADGPLLVVWKGAGVALLALWAARQARSLEGWLLAAIMALGAAGDVLLEVAGLTTGAIAFLAGHLVAIALYARNLRPLRWQADAPIAVGRLLIIPLLAFVFPADRAAAPGIALYATGLGAMAAMAWLSSFPRNWVSFGALLFAVSDLLIFARLGPLTGSIIPDLLVWPLYFGGQAMIAWGVAAALARRRAK
;
A
#
# COMPACT_ATOMS: atom_id res chain seq x y z
N MET A 1 16.31 14.80 -6.43
CA MET A 1 16.16 13.71 -5.42
C MET A 1 17.50 13.04 -5.25
N LYS A 2 17.91 12.73 -4.02
CA LYS A 2 19.19 12.09 -3.72
C LYS A 2 19.01 10.57 -3.66
N ASP A 3 20.11 9.83 -3.55
CA ASP A 3 20.14 8.40 -3.22
C ASP A 3 19.31 7.49 -4.15
N LYS A 4 19.37 7.74 -5.47
CA LYS A 4 18.67 6.94 -6.50
C LYS A 4 19.05 5.45 -6.46
N TRP A 5 20.26 5.12 -5.99
CA TRP A 5 20.70 3.74 -5.83
C TRP A 5 19.84 2.98 -4.82
N LEU A 6 19.39 3.64 -3.74
CA LEU A 6 18.59 3.01 -2.68
C LEU A 6 17.17 2.69 -3.19
N LEU A 7 16.61 3.59 -4.01
CA LEU A 7 15.38 3.29 -4.75
C LEU A 7 15.59 2.13 -5.74
N GLY A 8 16.70 2.10 -6.46
CA GLY A 8 17.04 0.98 -7.35
C GLY A 8 17.13 -0.35 -6.59
N ALA A 9 17.80 -0.36 -5.43
CA ALA A 9 17.89 -1.53 -4.56
C ALA A 9 16.52 -1.99 -4.05
N ALA A 10 15.66 -1.05 -3.64
CA ALA A 10 14.28 -1.35 -3.26
C ALA A 10 13.51 -2.04 -4.40
N LEU A 11 13.59 -1.49 -5.61
CA LEU A 11 12.91 -2.04 -6.79
C LEU A 11 13.42 -3.44 -7.14
N ILE A 12 14.73 -3.67 -7.08
CA ILE A 12 15.33 -4.99 -7.33
C ILE A 12 14.89 -5.99 -6.25
N ALA A 13 14.97 -5.62 -4.96
CA ALA A 13 14.55 -6.48 -3.86
C ALA A 13 13.06 -6.86 -3.97
N GLY A 14 12.18 -5.88 -4.19
CA GLY A 14 10.74 -6.15 -4.31
C GLY A 14 10.38 -6.91 -5.59
N ALA A 15 11.00 -6.61 -6.74
CA ALA A 15 10.73 -7.35 -7.98
C ALA A 15 11.25 -8.79 -7.92
N SER A 16 12.36 -9.03 -7.22
CA SER A 16 12.95 -10.37 -7.10
C SER A 16 12.28 -11.25 -6.05
N TYR A 17 11.46 -10.70 -5.14
CA TYR A 17 10.75 -11.49 -4.15
C TYR A 17 9.82 -12.54 -4.79
N LEU A 18 9.01 -12.17 -5.78
CA LEU A 18 8.05 -13.12 -6.36
C LEU A 18 8.73 -14.35 -6.99
N PRO A 19 9.78 -14.21 -7.84
CA PRO A 19 10.56 -15.36 -8.28
C PRO A 19 11.21 -16.13 -7.13
N ALA A 20 11.70 -15.43 -6.09
CA ALA A 20 12.30 -16.09 -4.94
C ALA A 20 11.28 -16.95 -4.16
N ASP A 21 10.07 -16.43 -3.95
CA ASP A 21 8.94 -17.09 -3.29
C ASP A 21 8.53 -18.40 -4.00
N TRP A 22 8.71 -18.47 -5.33
CA TRP A 22 8.41 -19.67 -6.10
C TRP A 22 9.55 -20.69 -6.16
N LEU A 23 10.79 -20.25 -5.97
CA LEU A 23 11.98 -21.07 -6.19
C LEU A 23 12.62 -21.55 -4.89
N LEU A 24 12.44 -20.81 -3.80
CA LEU A 24 13.07 -21.09 -2.52
C LEU A 24 12.09 -21.77 -1.57
N ALA A 25 12.62 -22.54 -0.63
CA ALA A 25 11.81 -23.11 0.45
C ALA A 25 11.41 -22.02 1.46
N ASP A 26 10.22 -22.19 2.04
CA ASP A 26 9.72 -21.36 3.13
C ASP A 26 10.73 -21.26 4.27
N GLY A 27 10.89 -20.06 4.81
CA GLY A 27 11.77 -19.84 5.95
C GLY A 27 12.15 -18.38 6.18
N PRO A 28 12.99 -18.10 7.18
CA PRO A 28 13.34 -16.74 7.59
C PRO A 28 13.92 -15.88 6.47
N LEU A 29 14.60 -16.50 5.50
CA LEU A 29 15.17 -15.79 4.36
C LEU A 29 14.07 -15.15 3.50
N LEU A 30 13.00 -15.87 3.17
CA LEU A 30 11.89 -15.34 2.38
C LEU A 30 11.14 -14.23 3.12
N VAL A 31 10.99 -14.35 4.45
CA VAL A 31 10.39 -13.29 5.29
C VAL A 31 11.21 -12.00 5.21
N VAL A 32 12.54 -12.10 5.38
CA VAL A 32 13.44 -10.94 5.25
C VAL A 32 13.37 -10.36 3.84
N TRP A 33 13.34 -11.23 2.81
CA TRP A 33 13.29 -10.82 1.42
C TRP A 33 11.99 -10.07 1.07
N LYS A 34 10.85 -10.55 1.59
CA LYS A 34 9.54 -9.92 1.45
C LYS A 34 9.57 -8.50 2.02
N GLY A 35 10.03 -8.36 3.27
CA GLY A 35 10.13 -7.06 3.93
C GLY A 35 11.16 -6.10 3.29
N ALA A 36 12.20 -6.62 2.64
CA ALA A 36 13.34 -5.83 2.17
C ALA A 36 12.94 -4.73 1.16
N GLY A 37 12.07 -5.04 0.19
CA GLY A 37 11.67 -4.08 -0.84
C GLY A 37 11.07 -2.81 -0.23
N VAL A 38 10.07 -2.97 0.63
CA VAL A 38 9.36 -1.84 1.25
C VAL A 38 10.20 -1.20 2.37
N ALA A 39 11.02 -1.96 3.10
CA ALA A 39 11.95 -1.41 4.09
C ALA A 39 12.98 -0.46 3.43
N LEU A 40 13.50 -0.84 2.26
CA LEU A 40 14.40 0.02 1.48
C LEU A 40 13.68 1.26 0.94
N LEU A 41 12.40 1.16 0.54
CA LEU A 41 11.57 2.32 0.22
C LEU A 41 11.40 3.25 1.43
N ALA A 42 11.25 2.70 2.64
CA ALA A 42 11.15 3.47 3.88
C ALA A 42 12.43 4.24 4.16
N LEU A 43 13.58 3.58 4.08
CA LEU A 43 14.89 4.21 4.23
C LEU A 43 15.10 5.30 3.16
N TRP A 44 14.73 5.02 1.91
CA TRP A 44 14.80 5.99 0.83
C TRP A 44 13.92 7.21 1.09
N ALA A 45 12.64 7.00 1.47
CA ALA A 45 11.72 8.08 1.82
C ALA A 45 12.24 8.92 2.99
N ALA A 46 12.79 8.29 4.04
CA ALA A 46 13.39 8.98 5.19
C ALA A 46 14.57 9.88 4.78
N ARG A 47 15.46 9.39 3.91
CA ARG A 47 16.59 10.19 3.39
C ARG A 47 16.15 11.39 2.55
N GLN A 48 14.94 11.32 2.01
CA GLN A 48 14.30 12.38 1.23
C GLN A 48 13.45 13.33 2.08
N ALA A 49 13.09 12.95 3.31
CA ALA A 49 12.21 13.71 4.19
C ALA A 49 12.84 15.03 4.66
N ARG A 50 12.17 16.15 4.37
CA ARG A 50 12.59 17.51 4.77
C ARG A 50 11.46 18.33 5.39
N SER A 51 10.32 17.69 5.61
CA SER A 51 9.12 18.23 6.23
C SER A 51 8.37 17.10 6.92
N LEU A 52 7.33 17.44 7.69
CA LEU A 52 6.45 16.45 8.30
C LEU A 52 5.85 15.49 7.26
N GLU A 53 5.42 15.98 6.10
CA GLU A 53 4.86 15.16 5.02
C GLU A 53 5.86 14.12 4.50
N GLY A 54 7.15 14.48 4.42
CA GLY A 54 8.20 13.53 4.06
C GLY A 54 8.41 12.45 5.12
N TRP A 55 8.31 12.80 6.41
CA TRP A 55 8.39 11.84 7.51
C TRP A 55 7.15 10.95 7.61
N LEU A 56 5.96 11.48 7.32
CA LEU A 56 4.74 10.68 7.19
C LEU A 56 4.89 9.65 6.07
N LEU A 57 5.48 10.03 4.92
CA LEU A 57 5.79 9.07 3.86
C LEU A 57 6.71 7.94 4.33
N ALA A 58 7.80 8.28 5.03
CA ALA A 58 8.72 7.29 5.58
C ALA A 58 8.01 6.34 6.56
N ALA A 59 7.14 6.88 7.43
CA ALA A 59 6.36 6.09 8.38
C ALA A 59 5.37 5.14 7.68
N ILE A 60 4.70 5.58 6.61
CA ILE A 60 3.81 4.71 5.80
C ILE A 60 4.58 3.52 5.25
N MET A 61 5.75 3.77 4.66
CA MET A 61 6.60 2.69 4.12
C MET A 61 7.12 1.78 5.24
N ALA A 62 7.55 2.33 6.38
CA ALA A 62 8.04 1.55 7.51
C ALA A 62 6.95 0.64 8.10
N LEU A 63 5.72 1.13 8.22
CA LEU A 63 4.56 0.35 8.66
C LEU A 63 4.16 -0.71 7.63
N GLY A 64 4.29 -0.42 6.33
CA GLY A 64 4.12 -1.41 5.26
C GLY A 64 5.14 -2.55 5.36
N ALA A 65 6.42 -2.21 5.51
CA ALA A 65 7.48 -3.21 5.69
C ALA A 65 7.30 -4.04 6.98
N ALA A 66 6.85 -3.40 8.06
CA ALA A 66 6.49 -4.10 9.28
C ALA A 66 5.29 -5.04 9.06
N GLY A 67 4.27 -4.59 8.32
CA GLY A 67 3.12 -5.41 7.92
C GLY A 67 3.54 -6.64 7.13
N ASP A 68 4.42 -6.48 6.14
CA ASP A 68 4.96 -7.58 5.33
C ASP A 68 5.63 -8.67 6.19
N VAL A 69 6.45 -8.27 7.16
CA VAL A 69 7.13 -9.21 8.06
C VAL A 69 6.18 -9.81 9.08
N LEU A 70 5.33 -9.00 9.71
CA LEU A 70 4.40 -9.44 10.75
C LEU A 70 3.33 -10.38 10.23
N LEU A 71 2.92 -10.24 8.96
CA LEU A 71 1.99 -11.15 8.32
C LEU A 71 2.56 -12.58 8.30
N GLU A 72 3.86 -12.72 8.01
CA GLU A 72 4.54 -14.02 7.95
C GLU A 72 4.84 -14.60 9.34
N VAL A 73 5.33 -13.77 10.28
CA VAL A 73 5.83 -14.29 11.58
C VAL A 73 4.80 -14.29 12.70
N ALA A 74 3.75 -13.47 12.59
CA ALA A 74 2.75 -13.26 13.64
C ALA A 74 1.30 -13.36 13.13
N GLY A 75 1.12 -13.77 11.87
CA GLY A 75 -0.16 -14.07 11.26
C GLY A 75 -0.91 -12.85 10.70
N LEU A 76 -1.98 -13.15 9.97
CA LEU A 76 -2.76 -12.19 9.18
C LEU A 76 -3.23 -10.98 9.97
N THR A 77 -3.80 -11.20 11.16
CA THR A 77 -4.36 -10.11 11.99
C THR A 77 -3.27 -9.12 12.44
N THR A 78 -2.13 -9.62 12.88
CA THR A 78 -1.03 -8.78 13.36
C THR A 78 -0.43 -7.95 12.23
N GLY A 79 -0.19 -8.58 11.07
CA GLY A 79 0.24 -7.87 9.85
C GLY A 79 -0.79 -6.82 9.41
N ALA A 80 -2.08 -7.18 9.38
CA ALA A 80 -3.17 -6.28 9.00
C ALA A 80 -3.27 -5.05 9.92
N ILE A 81 -3.00 -5.18 11.21
CA ILE A 81 -2.99 -4.03 12.13
C ILE A 81 -1.85 -3.06 11.79
N ALA A 82 -0.65 -3.56 11.48
CA ALA A 82 0.47 -2.72 11.06
C ALA A 82 0.17 -1.99 9.74
N PHE A 83 -0.42 -2.70 8.78
CA PHE A 83 -0.90 -2.09 7.54
C PHE A 83 -1.98 -1.04 7.79
N LEU A 84 -2.99 -1.33 8.62
CA LEU A 84 -4.04 -0.37 8.97
C LEU A 84 -3.46 0.91 9.59
N ALA A 85 -2.49 0.78 10.50
CA ALA A 85 -1.77 1.93 11.02
C ALA A 85 -1.12 2.75 9.89
N GLY A 86 -0.49 2.07 8.91
CA GLY A 86 0.04 2.70 7.70
C GLY A 86 -1.02 3.45 6.89
N HIS A 87 -2.21 2.86 6.70
CA HIS A 87 -3.36 3.51 6.05
C HIS A 87 -3.79 4.79 6.76
N LEU A 88 -3.85 4.78 8.09
CA LEU A 88 -4.21 5.96 8.89
C LEU A 88 -3.17 7.09 8.74
N VAL A 89 -1.88 6.75 8.75
CA VAL A 89 -0.81 7.72 8.49
C VAL A 89 -0.90 8.27 7.06
N ALA A 90 -1.23 7.44 6.08
CA ALA A 90 -1.45 7.85 4.69
C ALA A 90 -2.66 8.77 4.54
N ILE A 91 -3.78 8.47 5.21
CA ILE A 91 -4.94 9.36 5.28
C ILE A 91 -4.54 10.72 5.83
N ALA A 92 -3.78 10.77 6.93
CA ALA A 92 -3.30 12.02 7.51
C ALA A 92 -2.40 12.79 6.53
N LEU A 93 -1.45 12.12 5.87
CA LEU A 93 -0.60 12.73 4.83
C LEU A 93 -1.44 13.34 3.70
N TYR A 94 -2.41 12.62 3.18
CA TYR A 94 -3.25 13.05 2.06
C TYR A 94 -4.23 14.16 2.45
N ALA A 95 -4.83 14.09 3.64
CA ALA A 95 -5.72 15.11 4.20
C ALA A 95 -5.03 16.46 4.39
N ARG A 96 -3.75 16.44 4.79
CA ARG A 96 -2.92 17.65 4.92
C ARG A 96 -2.60 18.31 3.58
N ASN A 97 -2.84 17.60 2.48
CA ASN A 97 -2.40 17.98 1.16
C ASN A 97 -3.55 17.99 0.16
N LEU A 98 -4.77 18.40 0.53
CA LEU A 98 -5.90 18.42 -0.40
C LEU A 98 -5.67 19.38 -1.58
N ARG A 99 -6.22 19.02 -2.75
CA ARG A 99 -6.31 19.93 -3.91
C ARG A 99 -7.60 20.75 -3.85
N PRO A 100 -7.73 21.86 -4.60
CA PRO A 100 -9.02 22.47 -4.88
C PRO A 100 -9.95 21.46 -5.56
N LEU A 101 -11.07 21.14 -4.91
CA LEU A 101 -11.95 20.05 -5.33
C LEU A 101 -12.99 20.52 -6.34
N ARG A 102 -13.21 19.68 -7.36
CA ARG A 102 -14.34 19.78 -8.28
C ARG A 102 -15.35 18.71 -7.89
N TRP A 103 -16.20 19.03 -6.91
CA TRP A 103 -17.04 18.05 -6.22
C TRP A 103 -17.84 17.14 -7.16
N GLN A 104 -18.38 17.65 -8.28
CA GLN A 104 -19.12 16.80 -9.23
C GLN A 104 -18.26 15.71 -9.89
N ALA A 105 -16.96 15.96 -10.08
CA ALA A 105 -16.03 15.00 -10.69
C ALA A 105 -15.27 14.18 -9.64
N ASP A 106 -14.93 14.79 -8.49
CA ASP A 106 -14.08 14.18 -7.48
C ASP A 106 -14.87 13.33 -6.47
N ALA A 107 -16.08 13.76 -6.11
CA ALA A 107 -16.88 13.06 -5.10
C ALA A 107 -17.26 11.63 -5.52
N PRO A 108 -17.74 11.37 -6.77
CA PRO A 108 -18.11 10.00 -7.15
C PRO A 108 -16.94 9.01 -7.05
N ILE A 109 -15.73 9.43 -7.37
CA ILE A 109 -14.53 8.58 -7.32
C ILE A 109 -14.09 8.34 -5.88
N ALA A 110 -14.06 9.39 -5.05
CA ALA A 110 -13.68 9.26 -3.65
C ALA A 110 -14.70 8.45 -2.85
N VAL A 111 -16.00 8.73 -3.01
CA VAL A 111 -17.09 7.99 -2.36
C VAL A 111 -17.14 6.56 -2.87
N GLY A 112 -16.99 6.35 -4.18
CA GLY A 112 -16.92 5.01 -4.77
C GLY A 112 -15.82 4.17 -4.13
N ARG A 113 -14.60 4.70 -3.98
CA ARG A 113 -13.51 3.98 -3.30
C ARG A 113 -13.78 3.73 -1.82
N LEU A 114 -14.33 4.73 -1.13
CA LEU A 114 -14.64 4.62 0.30
C LEU A 114 -15.70 3.56 0.59
N LEU A 115 -16.66 3.36 -0.30
CA LEU A 115 -17.77 2.43 -0.10
C LEU A 115 -17.54 1.05 -0.75
N ILE A 116 -17.06 1.03 -1.99
CA ILE A 116 -16.97 -0.22 -2.77
C ILE A 116 -15.86 -1.12 -2.23
N ILE A 117 -14.69 -0.56 -1.85
CA ILE A 117 -13.57 -1.36 -1.34
C ILE A 117 -13.97 -2.16 -0.08
N PRO A 118 -14.48 -1.53 1.01
CA PRO A 118 -14.91 -2.28 2.19
C PRO A 118 -16.12 -3.18 1.92
N LEU A 119 -17.04 -2.80 1.03
CA LEU A 119 -18.17 -3.64 0.65
C LEU A 119 -17.71 -4.95 0.00
N LEU A 120 -16.80 -4.87 -0.99
CA LEU A 120 -16.24 -6.06 -1.63
C LEU A 120 -15.46 -6.92 -0.63
N ALA A 121 -14.63 -6.29 0.19
CA ALA A 121 -13.88 -6.97 1.24
C ALA A 121 -14.78 -7.67 2.27
N PHE A 122 -15.95 -7.09 2.58
CA PHE A 122 -16.95 -7.74 3.43
C PHE A 122 -17.58 -8.96 2.75
N VAL A 123 -17.85 -8.90 1.44
CA VAL A 123 -18.59 -9.96 0.72
C VAL A 123 -17.70 -11.15 0.36
N PHE A 124 -16.40 -10.92 0.08
CA PHE A 124 -15.53 -11.97 -0.46
C PHE A 124 -15.26 -13.18 0.45
N PRO A 125 -14.99 -13.04 1.76
CA PRO A 125 -14.65 -14.19 2.59
C PRO A 125 -15.83 -15.17 2.69
N ALA A 126 -15.58 -16.45 2.41
CA ALA A 126 -16.56 -17.52 2.58
C ALA A 126 -16.88 -17.74 4.08
N ASP A 127 -15.85 -17.69 4.93
CA ASP A 127 -16.06 -17.62 6.39
C ASP A 127 -16.55 -16.23 6.79
N ARG A 128 -17.82 -16.18 7.18
CA ARG A 128 -18.49 -14.93 7.56
C ARG A 128 -18.03 -14.39 8.91
N ALA A 129 -17.36 -15.18 9.75
CA ALA A 129 -16.78 -14.69 11.00
C ALA A 129 -15.60 -13.74 10.76
N ALA A 130 -14.84 -13.94 9.68
CA ALA A 130 -13.73 -13.07 9.31
C ALA A 130 -14.17 -11.74 8.66
N ALA A 131 -15.37 -11.70 8.06
CA ALA A 131 -15.83 -10.59 7.23
C ALA A 131 -15.87 -9.22 7.95
N PRO A 132 -16.34 -9.08 9.21
CA PRO A 132 -16.35 -7.79 9.89
C PRO A 132 -14.95 -7.21 10.12
N GLY A 133 -13.97 -8.05 10.50
CA GLY A 133 -12.59 -7.62 10.72
C GLY A 133 -11.92 -7.18 9.41
N ILE A 134 -12.13 -7.95 8.34
CA ILE A 134 -11.65 -7.61 6.99
C ILE A 134 -12.28 -6.31 6.49
N ALA A 135 -13.58 -6.10 6.70
CA ALA A 135 -14.26 -4.87 6.30
C ALA A 135 -13.79 -3.64 7.11
N LEU A 136 -13.50 -3.80 8.39
CA LEU A 136 -12.93 -2.73 9.22
C LEU A 136 -11.56 -2.30 8.68
N TYR A 137 -10.68 -3.27 8.41
CA TYR A 137 -9.39 -3.01 7.77
C TYR A 137 -9.57 -2.31 6.41
N ALA A 138 -10.46 -2.86 5.56
CA ALA A 138 -10.71 -2.37 4.22
C ALA A 138 -11.38 -0.98 4.20
N THR A 139 -12.04 -0.56 5.28
CA THR A 139 -12.53 0.81 5.45
C THR A 139 -11.35 1.79 5.52
N GLY A 140 -10.31 1.46 6.28
CA GLY A 140 -9.07 2.25 6.33
C GLY A 140 -8.38 2.33 4.98
N LEU A 141 -8.29 1.20 4.28
CA LEU A 141 -7.77 1.11 2.91
C LEU A 141 -8.57 1.95 1.91
N GLY A 142 -9.91 1.82 1.93
CA GLY A 142 -10.81 2.59 1.07
C GLY A 142 -10.74 4.09 1.32
N ALA A 143 -10.67 4.50 2.59
CA ALA A 143 -10.45 5.89 2.99
C ALA A 143 -9.09 6.40 2.52
N MET A 144 -8.01 5.63 2.66
CA MET A 144 -6.69 5.98 2.12
C MET A 144 -6.76 6.19 0.60
N ALA A 145 -7.35 5.26 -0.14
CA ALA A 145 -7.45 5.33 -1.60
C ALA A 145 -8.33 6.51 -2.08
N ALA A 146 -9.38 6.84 -1.34
CA ALA A 146 -10.21 8.02 -1.57
C ALA A 146 -9.40 9.30 -1.32
N MET A 147 -8.71 9.39 -0.19
CA MET A 147 -7.92 10.57 0.17
C MET A 147 -6.72 10.76 -0.78
N ALA A 148 -6.11 9.69 -1.29
CA ALA A 148 -5.08 9.78 -2.32
C ALA A 148 -5.58 10.50 -3.59
N TRP A 149 -6.84 10.26 -4.00
CA TRP A 149 -7.48 10.94 -5.14
C TRP A 149 -7.71 12.43 -4.90
N LEU A 150 -8.16 12.76 -3.69
CA LEU A 150 -8.47 14.11 -3.23
C LEU A 150 -7.21 14.92 -2.90
N SER A 151 -6.08 14.24 -2.66
CA SER A 151 -4.81 14.91 -2.42
C SER A 151 -4.30 15.64 -3.67
N SER A 152 -3.46 16.63 -3.46
CA SER A 152 -2.73 17.42 -4.46
C SER A 152 -1.50 16.68 -5.01
N PHE A 153 -1.26 15.44 -4.59
CA PHE A 153 -0.22 14.60 -5.16
C PHE A 153 -0.60 14.10 -6.58
N PRO A 154 0.38 13.74 -7.44
CA PRO A 154 0.11 13.31 -8.81
C PRO A 154 -0.76 12.04 -8.86
N ARG A 155 -1.91 12.11 -9.54
CA ARG A 155 -2.88 10.99 -9.58
C ARG A 155 -2.33 9.76 -10.28
N ASN A 156 -1.54 9.94 -11.33
CA ASN A 156 -0.90 8.86 -12.09
C ASN A 156 0.11 8.04 -11.28
N TRP A 157 0.61 8.58 -10.16
CA TRP A 157 1.53 7.87 -9.27
C TRP A 157 0.86 7.50 -7.96
N VAL A 158 0.42 8.50 -7.19
CA VAL A 158 -0.02 8.28 -5.81
C VAL A 158 -1.43 7.68 -5.76
N SER A 159 -2.38 8.27 -6.48
CA SER A 159 -3.74 7.72 -6.48
C SER A 159 -3.84 6.40 -7.22
N PHE A 160 -3.08 6.20 -8.30
CA PHE A 160 -3.08 4.93 -9.01
C PHE A 160 -2.37 3.86 -8.18
N GLY A 161 -1.23 4.17 -7.55
CA GLY A 161 -0.54 3.24 -6.64
C GLY A 161 -1.40 2.83 -5.45
N ALA A 162 -2.15 3.77 -4.84
CA ALA A 162 -3.11 3.46 -3.77
C ALA A 162 -4.25 2.54 -4.24
N LEU A 163 -4.68 2.67 -5.50
CA LEU A 163 -5.67 1.76 -6.08
C LEU A 163 -5.08 0.37 -6.35
N LEU A 164 -3.84 0.28 -6.84
CA LEU A 164 -3.15 -1.01 -7.04
C LEU A 164 -2.97 -1.76 -5.71
N PHE A 165 -2.59 -1.05 -4.65
CA PHE A 165 -2.57 -1.61 -3.30
C PHE A 165 -3.97 -2.12 -2.93
N ALA A 166 -5.02 -1.29 -3.06
CA ALA A 166 -6.36 -1.73 -2.71
C ALA A 166 -6.83 -2.97 -3.49
N VAL A 167 -6.48 -3.07 -4.78
CA VAL A 167 -6.78 -4.26 -5.59
C VAL A 167 -6.00 -5.47 -5.10
N SER A 168 -4.73 -5.31 -4.70
CA SER A 168 -3.95 -6.39 -4.11
C SER A 168 -4.62 -6.97 -2.86
N ASP A 169 -5.05 -6.12 -1.94
CA ASP A 169 -5.73 -6.57 -0.71
C ASP A 169 -7.09 -7.22 -1.02
N LEU A 170 -7.84 -6.67 -1.97
CA LEU A 170 -9.08 -7.29 -2.44
C LEU A 170 -8.84 -8.69 -3.03
N LEU A 171 -7.70 -8.93 -3.69
CA LEU A 171 -7.33 -10.26 -4.16
C LEU A 171 -6.97 -11.20 -3.00
N ILE A 172 -6.32 -10.70 -1.94
CA ILE A 172 -6.10 -11.47 -0.70
C ILE A 172 -7.44 -11.90 -0.10
N PHE A 173 -8.41 -11.00 -0.01
CA PHE A 173 -9.73 -11.35 0.54
C PHE A 173 -10.54 -12.25 -0.40
N ALA A 174 -10.44 -12.04 -1.72
CA ALA A 174 -11.08 -12.90 -2.71
C ALA A 174 -10.53 -14.33 -2.69
N ARG A 175 -9.24 -14.53 -2.36
CA ARG A 175 -8.63 -15.84 -2.14
C ARG A 175 -9.32 -16.63 -1.02
N LEU A 176 -9.94 -15.96 -0.05
CA LEU A 176 -10.70 -16.58 1.05
C LEU A 176 -12.15 -16.94 0.66
N GLY A 177 -12.52 -16.80 -0.62
CA GLY A 177 -13.85 -17.14 -1.12
C GLY A 177 -13.88 -17.34 -2.63
N PRO A 178 -14.31 -16.34 -3.43
CA PRO A 178 -14.58 -16.53 -4.86
C PRO A 178 -13.37 -16.94 -5.71
N LEU A 179 -12.14 -16.69 -5.24
CA LEU A 179 -10.90 -17.08 -5.91
C LEU A 179 -10.15 -18.21 -5.17
N THR A 180 -10.84 -18.97 -4.32
CA THR A 180 -10.25 -20.15 -3.66
C THR A 180 -9.70 -21.11 -4.71
N GLY A 181 -8.42 -21.50 -4.59
CA GLY A 181 -7.74 -22.39 -5.53
C GLY A 181 -7.35 -21.76 -6.87
N SER A 182 -7.58 -20.45 -7.06
CA SER A 182 -7.14 -19.73 -8.26
C SER A 182 -5.67 -19.31 -8.15
N ILE A 183 -4.94 -19.37 -9.26
CA ILE A 183 -3.57 -18.84 -9.39
C ILE A 183 -3.52 -17.31 -9.43
N ILE A 184 -4.67 -16.63 -9.67
CA ILE A 184 -4.71 -15.18 -9.87
C ILE A 184 -4.13 -14.41 -8.67
N PRO A 185 -4.54 -14.69 -7.41
CA PRO A 185 -3.93 -14.04 -6.25
C PRO A 185 -2.43 -14.32 -6.11
N ASP A 186 -1.94 -15.50 -6.48
CA ASP A 186 -0.50 -15.85 -6.40
C ASP A 186 0.35 -15.05 -7.38
N LEU A 187 -0.21 -14.70 -8.53
CA LEU A 187 0.47 -13.92 -9.56
C LEU A 187 0.42 -12.42 -9.31
N LEU A 188 -0.72 -11.91 -8.81
CA LEU A 188 -1.02 -10.47 -8.87
C LEU A 188 -0.91 -9.75 -7.52
N VAL A 189 -1.08 -10.43 -6.38
CA VAL A 189 -1.05 -9.74 -5.07
C VAL A 189 0.27 -8.98 -4.89
N TRP A 190 1.41 -9.67 -5.03
CA TRP A 190 2.69 -9.04 -4.78
C TRP A 190 3.05 -7.93 -5.79
N PRO A 191 2.96 -8.13 -7.12
CA PRO A 191 3.28 -7.07 -8.08
C PRO A 191 2.41 -5.82 -7.93
N LEU A 192 1.11 -5.99 -7.65
CA LEU A 192 0.19 -4.86 -7.45
C LEU A 192 0.49 -4.13 -6.13
N TYR A 193 0.76 -4.87 -5.06
CA TYR A 193 1.12 -4.30 -3.75
C TYR A 193 2.46 -3.54 -3.82
N PHE A 194 3.55 -4.24 -4.14
CA PHE A 194 4.88 -3.63 -4.13
C PHE A 194 4.99 -2.53 -5.19
N GLY A 195 4.44 -2.76 -6.39
CA GLY A 195 4.35 -1.74 -7.43
C GLY A 195 3.59 -0.50 -6.95
N GLY A 196 2.43 -0.68 -6.31
CA GLY A 196 1.66 0.40 -5.70
C GLY A 196 2.45 1.19 -4.65
N GLN A 197 3.14 0.50 -3.75
CA GLN A 197 4.00 1.12 -2.71
C GLN A 197 5.13 1.94 -3.33
N ALA A 198 5.85 1.38 -4.32
CA ALA A 198 6.90 2.10 -5.04
C ALA A 198 6.36 3.35 -5.76
N MET A 199 5.17 3.25 -6.37
CA MET A 199 4.52 4.38 -7.03
C MET A 199 4.13 5.49 -6.04
N ILE A 200 3.58 5.13 -4.88
CA ILE A 200 3.26 6.07 -3.80
C ILE A 200 4.55 6.74 -3.29
N ALA A 201 5.56 5.95 -2.95
CA ALA A 201 6.85 6.44 -2.47
C ALA A 201 7.46 7.47 -3.42
N TRP A 202 7.60 7.10 -4.69
CA TRP A 202 8.14 7.99 -5.71
C TRP A 202 7.26 9.22 -5.94
N GLY A 203 5.96 9.03 -6.11
CA GLY A 203 5.01 10.09 -6.43
C GLY A 203 4.95 11.19 -5.37
N VAL A 204 4.90 10.80 -4.09
CA VAL A 204 4.90 11.75 -2.97
C VAL A 204 6.26 12.44 -2.86
N ALA A 205 7.37 11.69 -2.79
CA ALA A 205 8.70 12.27 -2.62
C ALA A 205 9.07 13.24 -3.76
N ALA A 206 8.76 12.89 -5.00
CA ALA A 206 9.00 13.75 -6.16
C ALA A 206 8.15 15.03 -6.12
N ALA A 207 6.89 14.94 -5.68
CA ALA A 207 6.02 16.09 -5.54
C ALA A 207 6.50 17.06 -4.44
N LEU A 208 6.88 16.54 -3.28
CA LEU A 208 7.43 17.34 -2.19
C LEU A 208 8.75 18.03 -2.59
N ALA A 209 9.64 17.30 -3.29
CA ALA A 209 10.88 17.87 -3.79
C ALA A 209 10.64 19.02 -4.79
N ARG A 210 9.64 18.89 -5.70
CA ARG A 210 9.27 19.95 -6.64
C ARG A 210 8.69 21.18 -5.94
N ARG A 211 7.89 21.00 -4.90
CA ARG A 211 7.31 22.13 -4.13
C ARG A 211 8.39 22.95 -3.44
N ARG A 212 9.42 22.30 -2.91
CA ARG A 212 10.55 22.97 -2.26
C ARG A 212 11.44 23.75 -3.23
N ALA A 213 11.48 23.34 -4.50
CA ALA A 213 12.28 24.01 -5.53
C ALA A 213 11.58 25.24 -6.14
N LYS A 214 10.31 25.46 -5.80
CA LYS A 214 9.55 26.66 -6.12
C LYS A 214 9.62 27.63 -4.95
#